data_AF-A0A4Q0VUX9-F1
#
_entry.id   AF-A0A4Q0VUX9-F1
#
_cell.length_a   1.000
_cell.length_b   1.000
_cell.length_c   1.000
_cell.angle_alpha   90.00
_cell.angle_beta   90.00
_cell.angle_gamma   90.00
#
_symmetry.space_group_name_H-M   'P 1'
#
loop_
_entity.id
_entity.type
_entity.pdbx_description
1 polymer ?
#
loop_
_entity_poly.entity_id
_entity_poly.type
_entity_poly.pdbx_seq_one_letter_code
_entity_poly.pdbx_strand_id
1 'polypeptide(L)'
;MGVLEYAIFRDVDISSKSVKEHSDYYTYIYETYRKDIKDIKENYTIDIIEKSLLIQYSGDEFVKVRENIVYLIDGLEMMEGEPEANDDKINFDIKEIDYLSLKEIIQLIPQSEDNQLKVDLNQLYDKVVNNEWSESVVEQTLAEKYLIEDKSNITLINSLGDYTRFIHELESKSVNSYVSRGQKDCSYELVPSIYRIYEKKQDVHAKGYEHTFRQKIAHYEKGTEERSIEELRAEGQHYGLPTEYLDFTEAHIISLLFAIEDYKYTRNHSIVFFVDSTAFNKETIGREEKLINLQDASERNYLKDYISCSYFIKVPNINERIHFQKGCFLRLSSHDYMGNPDFLSDLKDKVAIAVINKNCKEDILKELFSLGINFESIYPDKDNLVKSIRFNYEVILEGGKLK
;
A
#
# COMPACT_ATOMS: atom_id res chain seq x y z
N MET A 1 8.23 -33.40 -37.64
CA MET A 1 9.31 -32.70 -36.90
C MET A 1 9.93 -31.61 -37.78
N GLY A 2 9.15 -30.61 -38.19
CA GLY A 2 9.68 -29.58 -39.11
C GLY A 2 8.71 -28.49 -39.57
N VAL A 3 7.45 -28.48 -39.15
CA VAL A 3 6.49 -27.41 -39.48
C VAL A 3 5.73 -26.88 -38.24
N LEU A 4 5.91 -27.51 -37.07
CA LEU A 4 5.18 -27.20 -35.84
C LEU A 4 5.91 -26.25 -34.86
N GLU A 5 7.16 -25.87 -35.16
CA GLU A 5 7.98 -25.04 -34.24
C GLU A 5 7.78 -23.53 -34.42
N TYR A 6 7.00 -23.07 -35.40
CA TYR A 6 7.06 -21.64 -35.79
C TYR A 6 5.79 -20.81 -35.52
N ALA A 7 4.72 -21.39 -34.99
CA ALA A 7 3.44 -20.69 -34.88
C ALA A 7 3.03 -20.28 -33.46
N ILE A 8 3.51 -20.92 -32.39
CA ILE A 8 2.85 -20.80 -31.08
C ILE A 8 3.45 -19.69 -30.19
N PHE A 9 4.70 -19.28 -30.38
CA PHE A 9 5.26 -18.16 -29.62
C PHE A 9 6.23 -17.35 -30.47
N ARG A 10 5.77 -16.21 -30.99
CA ARG A 10 6.67 -15.08 -31.28
C ARG A 10 6.46 -14.06 -30.17
N ASP A 11 7.52 -13.77 -29.42
CA ASP A 11 7.60 -12.53 -28.64
C ASP A 11 7.45 -11.37 -29.62
N VAL A 12 6.40 -10.57 -29.44
CA VAL A 12 6.13 -9.40 -30.28
C VAL A 12 6.60 -8.17 -29.52
N ASP A 13 7.67 -7.55 -30.02
CA ASP A 13 8.18 -6.29 -29.51
C ASP A 13 7.16 -5.16 -29.74
N ILE A 14 6.64 -4.59 -28.65
CA ILE A 14 5.53 -3.62 -28.61
C ILE A 14 6.05 -2.19 -28.88
N SER A 15 7.36 -1.98 -29.01
CA SER A 15 7.95 -0.66 -28.77
C SER A 15 7.84 0.40 -29.89
N SER A 16 7.00 0.27 -30.93
CA SER A 16 7.06 1.28 -32.02
C SER A 16 5.84 1.56 -32.90
N LYS A 17 4.61 1.14 -32.58
CA LYS A 17 3.47 1.35 -33.52
C LYS A 17 2.36 2.26 -32.99
N SER A 18 1.68 2.94 -33.92
CA SER A 18 0.59 3.86 -33.58
C SER A 18 -0.68 3.09 -33.19
N VAL A 19 -1.56 3.74 -32.42
CA VAL A 19 -2.78 3.14 -31.82
C VAL A 19 -3.72 2.48 -32.83
N LYS A 20 -3.73 2.93 -34.09
CA LYS A 20 -4.62 2.38 -35.13
C LYS A 20 -4.10 1.06 -35.74
N GLU A 21 -2.78 0.90 -35.80
CA GLU A 21 -2.14 -0.33 -36.30
C GLU A 21 -2.24 -1.48 -35.28
N HIS A 22 -2.45 -1.16 -34.00
CA HIS A 22 -2.68 -2.14 -32.94
C HIS A 22 -4.04 -2.85 -33.10
N SER A 23 -5.10 -2.11 -33.42
CA SER A 23 -6.46 -2.67 -33.56
C SER A 23 -6.57 -3.73 -34.65
N ASP A 24 -6.00 -3.45 -35.84
CA ASP A 24 -6.03 -4.38 -36.96
C ASP A 24 -5.13 -5.60 -36.70
N TYR A 25 -4.03 -5.39 -35.96
CA TYR A 25 -3.11 -6.45 -35.56
C TYR A 25 -3.71 -7.41 -34.53
N TYR A 26 -4.41 -6.92 -33.50
CA TYR A 26 -5.10 -7.77 -32.52
C TYR A 26 -6.31 -8.49 -33.13
N THR A 27 -6.99 -7.86 -34.09
CA THR A 27 -8.07 -8.51 -34.86
C THR A 27 -7.53 -9.63 -35.74
N TYR A 28 -6.38 -9.42 -36.39
CA TYR A 28 -5.70 -10.46 -37.17
C TYR A 28 -5.22 -11.63 -36.31
N ILE A 29 -4.66 -11.34 -35.12
CA ILE A 29 -4.24 -12.36 -34.16
C ILE A 29 -5.46 -13.18 -33.69
N TYR A 30 -6.55 -12.51 -33.33
CA TYR A 30 -7.78 -13.16 -32.92
C TYR A 30 -8.38 -14.05 -34.02
N GLU A 31 -8.45 -13.55 -35.26
CA GLU A 31 -8.94 -14.33 -36.40
C GLU A 31 -8.01 -15.52 -36.75
N THR A 32 -6.69 -15.35 -36.58
CA THR A 32 -5.70 -16.42 -36.76
C THR A 32 -5.88 -17.52 -35.71
N TYR A 33 -5.92 -17.16 -34.43
CA TYR A 33 -6.13 -18.14 -33.36
C TYR A 33 -7.51 -18.80 -33.44
N ARG A 34 -8.55 -18.06 -33.82
CA ARG A 34 -9.88 -18.61 -34.05
C ARG A 34 -9.89 -19.66 -35.16
N LYS A 35 -9.11 -19.44 -36.22
CA LYS A 35 -8.96 -20.40 -37.33
C LYS A 35 -8.13 -21.61 -36.93
N ASP A 36 -7.05 -21.41 -36.17
CA ASP A 36 -6.23 -22.51 -35.64
C ASP A 36 -7.01 -23.38 -34.66
N ILE A 37 -7.82 -22.78 -33.79
CA ILE A 37 -8.73 -23.50 -32.88
C ILE A 37 -9.79 -24.28 -33.67
N LYS A 38 -10.28 -23.74 -34.78
CA LYS A 38 -11.23 -24.42 -35.66
C LYS A 38 -10.59 -25.58 -36.42
N ASP A 39 -9.39 -25.42 -36.95
CA ASP A 39 -8.62 -26.51 -37.59
C ASP A 39 -8.23 -27.61 -36.59
N ILE A 40 -7.97 -27.25 -35.33
CA ILE A 40 -7.76 -28.18 -34.22
C ILE A 40 -9.05 -28.97 -33.93
N LYS A 41 -10.21 -28.30 -33.86
CA LYS A 41 -11.53 -28.94 -33.69
C LYS A 41 -11.90 -29.88 -34.84
N GLU A 42 -11.54 -29.55 -36.07
CA GLU A 42 -11.95 -30.32 -37.26
C GLU A 42 -11.02 -31.49 -37.61
N ASN A 43 -9.72 -31.40 -37.28
CA ASN A 43 -8.72 -32.39 -37.74
C ASN A 43 -8.04 -33.20 -36.63
N TYR A 44 -8.25 -32.90 -35.35
CA TYR A 44 -7.58 -33.59 -34.24
C TYR A 44 -8.58 -34.04 -33.18
N THR A 45 -8.65 -35.34 -32.91
CA THR A 45 -9.33 -35.86 -31.72
C THR A 45 -8.48 -35.60 -30.49
N ILE A 46 -9.14 -35.40 -29.33
CA ILE A 46 -8.54 -35.16 -28.01
C ILE A 46 -7.37 -36.13 -27.73
N ASP A 47 -7.49 -37.39 -28.14
CA ASP A 47 -6.45 -38.43 -28.05
C ASP A 47 -5.12 -38.11 -28.77
N ILE A 48 -5.16 -37.33 -29.86
CA ILE A 48 -3.95 -36.96 -30.64
C ILE A 48 -3.26 -35.76 -29.99
N ILE A 49 -4.03 -34.84 -29.40
CA ILE A 49 -3.54 -33.70 -28.62
C ILE A 49 -2.91 -34.20 -27.32
N GLU A 50 -3.56 -35.14 -26.62
CA GLU A 50 -2.96 -35.81 -25.45
C GLU A 50 -1.63 -36.48 -25.80
N LYS A 51 -1.56 -37.23 -26.91
CA LYS A 51 -0.32 -37.92 -27.33
C LYS A 51 0.81 -36.98 -27.74
N SER A 52 0.51 -35.79 -28.24
CA SER A 52 1.53 -34.81 -28.62
C SER A 52 2.02 -33.96 -27.44
N LEU A 53 1.16 -33.70 -26.45
CA LEU A 53 1.51 -33.01 -25.19
C LEU A 53 2.18 -33.92 -24.15
N LEU A 54 1.86 -35.22 -24.13
CA LEU A 54 2.50 -36.25 -23.28
C LEU A 54 4.00 -36.39 -23.51
N ILE A 55 4.51 -35.92 -24.66
CA ILE A 55 5.94 -36.02 -25.01
C ILE A 55 6.77 -34.91 -24.33
N GLN A 56 6.14 -33.86 -23.79
CA GLN A 56 6.86 -32.67 -23.29
C GLN A 56 6.71 -32.35 -21.79
N TYR A 57 5.67 -32.81 -21.09
CA TYR A 57 5.45 -32.47 -19.68
C TYR A 57 4.99 -33.67 -18.86
N SER A 58 5.65 -33.90 -17.71
CA SER A 58 5.24 -34.87 -16.69
C SER A 58 5.14 -34.20 -15.31
N GLY A 59 4.04 -34.43 -14.59
CA GLY A 59 3.82 -33.95 -13.21
C GLY A 59 2.46 -33.27 -12.99
N ASP A 60 2.09 -33.08 -11.71
CA ASP A 60 0.82 -32.51 -11.20
C ASP A 60 0.41 -31.15 -11.82
N GLU A 61 1.35 -30.46 -12.46
CA GLU A 61 1.14 -29.27 -13.29
C GLU A 61 0.28 -29.55 -14.54
N PHE A 62 0.46 -30.72 -15.15
CA PHE A 62 -0.30 -31.17 -16.33
C PHE A 62 -1.78 -31.36 -16.00
N VAL A 63 -2.11 -31.86 -14.80
CA VAL A 63 -3.49 -32.03 -14.34
C VAL A 63 -4.17 -30.67 -14.16
N LYS A 64 -3.46 -29.70 -13.59
CA LYS A 64 -3.95 -28.32 -13.39
C LYS A 64 -4.23 -27.58 -14.70
N VAL A 65 -3.31 -27.66 -15.66
CA VAL A 65 -3.50 -27.01 -16.97
C VAL A 65 -4.63 -27.68 -17.77
N ARG A 66 -4.74 -29.02 -17.70
CA ARG A 66 -5.83 -29.78 -18.34
C ARG A 66 -7.20 -29.37 -17.81
N GLU A 67 -7.36 -29.25 -16.49
CA GLU A 67 -8.64 -28.89 -15.87
C GLU A 67 -9.04 -27.43 -16.14
N ASN A 68 -8.07 -26.51 -16.20
CA ASN A 68 -8.31 -25.10 -16.54
C ASN A 68 -8.74 -24.91 -18.00
N ILE A 69 -8.19 -25.67 -18.94
CA ILE A 69 -8.57 -25.62 -20.36
C ILE A 69 -9.98 -26.19 -20.58
N VAL A 70 -10.32 -27.30 -19.90
CA VAL A 70 -11.68 -27.87 -19.95
C VAL A 70 -12.71 -26.89 -19.40
N TYR A 71 -12.39 -26.18 -18.30
CA TYR A 71 -13.25 -25.17 -17.70
C TYR A 71 -13.47 -23.94 -18.61
N LEU A 72 -12.45 -23.51 -19.35
CA LEU A 72 -12.56 -22.44 -20.34
C LEU A 72 -13.34 -22.85 -21.60
N ILE A 73 -13.20 -24.11 -22.03
CA ILE A 73 -13.96 -24.67 -23.17
C ILE A 73 -15.45 -24.78 -22.81
N ASP A 74 -15.78 -25.31 -21.63
CA ASP A 74 -17.17 -25.40 -21.15
C ASP A 74 -17.80 -24.00 -20.99
N GLY A 75 -17.03 -23.02 -20.51
CA GLY A 75 -17.47 -21.63 -20.41
C GLY A 75 -17.73 -20.94 -21.75
N LEU A 76 -17.00 -21.32 -22.80
CA LEU A 76 -17.22 -20.84 -24.17
C LEU A 76 -18.40 -21.54 -24.86
N GLU A 77 -18.65 -22.82 -24.55
CA GLU A 77 -19.83 -23.56 -25.04
C GLU A 77 -21.15 -23.03 -24.46
N MET A 78 -21.14 -22.48 -23.23
CA MET A 78 -22.31 -21.81 -22.65
C MET A 78 -22.64 -20.45 -23.31
N MET A 79 -21.72 -19.87 -24.08
CA MET A 79 -21.91 -18.59 -24.78
C MET A 79 -22.43 -18.74 -26.22
N GLU A 80 -22.67 -19.96 -26.72
CA GLU A 80 -23.35 -20.18 -28.02
C GLU A 80 -24.88 -20.02 -27.98
N GLY A 81 -25.44 -19.55 -26.85
CA GLY A 81 -26.79 -18.98 -26.79
C GLY A 81 -26.71 -17.46 -26.80
N GLU A 82 -27.36 -16.80 -27.76
CA GLU A 82 -27.34 -15.34 -27.91
C GLU A 82 -27.60 -14.60 -26.58
N PRO A 83 -26.74 -13.65 -26.19
CA PRO A 83 -26.96 -12.84 -25.00
C PRO A 83 -28.01 -11.77 -25.31
N GLU A 84 -29.19 -11.86 -24.68
CA GLU A 84 -30.07 -10.70 -24.56
C GLU A 84 -29.36 -9.66 -23.68
N ALA A 85 -29.19 -8.48 -24.28
CA ALA A 85 -28.49 -7.35 -23.70
C ALA A 85 -29.12 -6.91 -22.37
N ASN A 86 -28.38 -7.10 -21.29
CA ASN A 86 -28.30 -6.11 -20.23
C ASN A 86 -26.82 -5.87 -19.93
N ASP A 87 -26.43 -4.60 -20.09
CA ASP A 87 -25.11 -4.07 -19.79
C ASP A 87 -24.65 -4.47 -18.39
N ASP A 88 -23.54 -5.20 -18.32
CA ASP A 88 -22.49 -5.08 -17.30
C ASP A 88 -21.29 -5.92 -17.78
N LYS A 89 -20.55 -5.39 -18.75
CA LYS A 89 -19.29 -6.00 -19.21
C LYS A 89 -18.20 -5.71 -18.18
N ILE A 90 -17.90 -6.67 -17.32
CA ILE A 90 -16.69 -6.68 -16.50
C ILE A 90 -15.54 -7.18 -17.38
N ASN A 91 -14.65 -6.27 -17.78
CA ASN A 91 -13.38 -6.65 -18.40
C ASN A 91 -12.46 -7.18 -17.29
N PHE A 92 -12.17 -8.48 -17.30
CA PHE A 92 -11.11 -9.07 -16.48
C PHE A 92 -9.76 -8.90 -17.18
N ASP A 93 -8.75 -8.39 -16.47
CA ASP A 93 -7.36 -8.45 -16.93
C ASP A 93 -6.80 -9.83 -16.54
N ILE A 94 -6.39 -10.62 -17.54
CA ILE A 94 -6.00 -12.03 -17.36
C ILE A 94 -4.79 -12.18 -16.42
N LYS A 95 -4.00 -11.11 -16.24
CA LYS A 95 -2.88 -11.08 -15.28
C LYS A 95 -3.33 -11.25 -13.82
N GLU A 96 -4.56 -10.89 -13.46
CA GLU A 96 -5.06 -10.99 -12.08
C GLU A 96 -5.48 -12.43 -11.70
N ILE A 97 -5.66 -13.31 -12.70
CA ILE A 97 -6.15 -14.69 -12.54
C ILE A 97 -5.01 -15.66 -12.16
N ASP A 98 -3.75 -15.33 -12.46
CA ASP A 98 -2.58 -16.19 -12.21
C ASP A 98 -2.33 -16.49 -10.71
N TYR A 99 -2.99 -15.76 -9.80
CA TYR A 99 -2.70 -15.79 -8.36
C TYR A 99 -3.72 -16.53 -7.48
N LEU A 100 -4.77 -17.14 -8.06
CA LEU A 100 -5.81 -17.83 -7.29
C LEU A 100 -5.57 -19.35 -7.21
N SER A 101 -5.75 -19.94 -6.01
CA SER A 101 -5.76 -21.39 -5.85
C SER A 101 -7.17 -21.97 -6.05
N LEU A 102 -7.28 -23.13 -6.72
CA LEU A 102 -8.56 -23.84 -6.98
C LEU A 102 -9.44 -24.02 -5.73
N LYS A 103 -8.83 -24.17 -4.55
CA LYS A 103 -9.55 -24.35 -3.28
C LYS A 103 -10.35 -23.11 -2.87
N GLU A 104 -9.89 -21.93 -3.25
CA GLU A 104 -10.52 -20.64 -2.96
C GLU A 104 -11.68 -20.33 -3.92
N ILE A 105 -11.66 -20.94 -5.11
CA ILE A 105 -12.72 -20.90 -6.12
C ILE A 105 -13.84 -21.88 -5.74
N ILE A 106 -13.51 -23.08 -5.25
CA ILE A 106 -14.47 -24.16 -4.93
C ILE A 106 -15.35 -23.85 -3.71
N GLN A 107 -14.91 -23.03 -2.75
CA GLN A 107 -15.69 -22.66 -1.56
C GLN A 107 -16.90 -21.75 -1.83
N LEU A 108 -17.15 -21.33 -3.07
CA LEU A 108 -18.09 -20.26 -3.38
C LEU A 108 -19.57 -20.67 -3.55
N ILE A 109 -20.01 -21.90 -3.22
CA ILE A 109 -21.45 -22.24 -3.37
C ILE A 109 -21.96 -23.30 -2.37
N PRO A 110 -23.08 -23.04 -1.66
CA PRO A 110 -23.86 -24.07 -0.99
C PRO A 110 -24.61 -24.95 -2.02
N GLN A 111 -24.66 -26.25 -1.75
CA GLN A 111 -25.34 -27.23 -2.58
C GLN A 111 -26.79 -26.84 -2.93
N SER A 112 -27.15 -26.95 -4.21
CA SER A 112 -28.53 -27.21 -4.64
C SER A 112 -28.56 -28.14 -5.86
N GLU A 113 -29.00 -29.37 -5.59
CA GLU A 113 -29.56 -30.49 -6.37
C GLU A 113 -29.32 -30.71 -7.89
N ASP A 114 -28.74 -29.80 -8.68
CA ASP A 114 -28.75 -29.93 -10.16
C ASP A 114 -27.37 -29.97 -10.83
N ASN A 115 -26.31 -30.37 -10.13
CA ASN A 115 -24.97 -30.59 -10.74
C ASN A 115 -24.41 -29.38 -11.54
N GLN A 116 -24.95 -28.18 -11.33
CA GLN A 116 -24.52 -26.94 -11.96
C GLN A 116 -23.69 -26.09 -10.99
N LEU A 117 -22.55 -25.59 -11.49
CA LEU A 117 -21.64 -24.71 -10.76
C LEU A 117 -22.14 -23.26 -10.92
N LYS A 118 -22.82 -22.72 -9.90
CA LYS A 118 -23.23 -21.30 -9.82
C LYS A 118 -22.10 -20.40 -9.30
N VAL A 119 -21.22 -19.92 -10.17
CA VAL A 119 -20.20 -18.94 -9.78
C VAL A 119 -20.83 -17.55 -9.64
N ASP A 120 -20.75 -16.95 -8.46
CA ASP A 120 -21.10 -15.55 -8.24
C ASP A 120 -19.95 -14.66 -8.76
N LEU A 121 -20.15 -14.03 -9.93
CA LEU A 121 -19.17 -13.16 -10.58
C LEU A 121 -18.80 -11.94 -9.71
N ASN A 122 -19.69 -11.47 -8.84
CA ASN A 122 -19.38 -10.36 -7.92
C ASN A 122 -18.48 -10.81 -6.77
N GLN A 123 -18.66 -12.04 -6.24
CA GLN A 123 -17.75 -12.61 -5.26
C GLN A 123 -16.37 -12.93 -5.85
N LEU A 124 -16.31 -13.32 -7.13
CA LEU A 124 -15.06 -13.51 -7.85
C LEU A 124 -14.36 -12.16 -8.05
N TYR A 125 -15.07 -11.13 -8.50
CA TYR A 125 -14.56 -9.76 -8.63
C TYR A 125 -14.02 -9.22 -7.30
N ASP A 126 -14.78 -9.36 -6.20
CA ASP A 126 -14.31 -8.97 -4.88
C ASP A 126 -13.06 -9.74 -4.45
N LYS A 127 -12.93 -11.04 -4.77
CA LYS A 127 -11.72 -11.80 -4.43
C LYS A 127 -10.51 -11.47 -5.29
N VAL A 128 -10.72 -11.15 -6.57
CA VAL A 128 -9.66 -10.79 -7.52
C VAL A 128 -9.15 -9.37 -7.22
N VAL A 129 -10.05 -8.40 -7.05
CA VAL A 129 -9.70 -7.00 -6.75
C VAL A 129 -9.22 -6.81 -5.31
N ASN A 130 -9.75 -7.55 -4.33
CA ASN A 130 -9.21 -7.50 -2.95
C ASN A 130 -7.96 -8.38 -2.76
N ASN A 131 -7.43 -9.03 -3.81
CA ASN A 131 -6.27 -9.89 -3.65
C ASN A 131 -4.96 -9.11 -3.51
N GLU A 132 -4.85 -7.90 -4.06
CA GLU A 132 -3.61 -7.07 -4.00
C GLU A 132 -3.12 -6.83 -2.56
N TRP A 133 -4.02 -6.86 -1.58
CA TRP A 133 -3.72 -6.63 -0.18
C TRP A 133 -3.86 -7.90 0.65
N SER A 134 -3.80 -9.09 0.03
CA SER A 134 -3.79 -10.36 0.74
C SER A 134 -2.41 -10.66 1.34
N GLU A 135 -2.37 -11.50 2.37
CA GLU A 135 -1.14 -11.83 3.10
C GLU A 135 -0.04 -12.40 2.19
N SER A 136 -0.40 -13.11 1.11
CA SER A 136 0.54 -13.77 0.20
C SER A 136 1.14 -12.85 -0.86
N VAL A 137 0.53 -11.69 -1.15
CA VAL A 137 0.99 -10.79 -2.22
C VAL A 137 1.25 -9.36 -1.77
N VAL A 138 0.83 -8.97 -0.57
CA VAL A 138 0.97 -7.58 -0.07
C VAL A 138 2.40 -7.06 -0.12
N GLU A 139 3.40 -7.91 0.14
CA GLU A 139 4.81 -7.52 0.04
C GLU A 139 5.20 -7.18 -1.40
N GLN A 140 4.72 -7.96 -2.37
CA GLN A 140 4.95 -7.70 -3.80
C GLN A 140 4.23 -6.44 -4.26
N THR A 141 2.95 -6.28 -3.90
CA THR A 141 2.17 -5.08 -4.24
C THR A 141 2.82 -3.82 -3.71
N LEU A 142 3.37 -3.86 -2.49
CA LEU A 142 4.11 -2.74 -1.91
C LEU A 142 5.46 -2.51 -2.61
N ALA A 143 6.19 -3.58 -2.94
CA ALA A 143 7.44 -3.46 -3.68
C ALA A 143 7.24 -2.77 -5.03
N GLU A 144 6.19 -3.14 -5.77
CA GLU A 144 5.85 -2.54 -7.06
C GLU A 144 5.36 -1.10 -6.89
N LYS A 145 4.44 -0.85 -5.95
CA LYS A 145 3.88 0.48 -5.67
C LYS A 145 4.94 1.50 -5.27
N TYR A 146 5.90 1.09 -4.44
CA TYR A 146 6.95 1.97 -3.92
C TYR A 146 8.28 1.81 -4.68
N LEU A 147 8.30 1.02 -5.75
CA LEU A 147 9.47 0.78 -6.61
C LEU A 147 10.70 0.29 -5.79
N ILE A 148 10.46 -0.53 -4.77
CA ILE A 148 11.48 -1.09 -3.88
C ILE A 148 12.08 -2.33 -4.55
N GLU A 149 13.36 -2.26 -4.92
CA GLU A 149 14.06 -3.37 -5.58
C GLU A 149 14.42 -4.50 -4.61
N ASP A 150 14.90 -4.13 -3.42
CA ASP A 150 15.26 -5.09 -2.37
C ASP A 150 14.03 -5.48 -1.55
N LYS A 151 13.40 -6.60 -1.92
CA LYS A 151 12.25 -7.16 -1.19
C LYS A 151 12.53 -7.46 0.28
N SER A 152 13.80 -7.60 0.70
CA SER A 152 14.14 -7.77 2.12
C SER A 152 13.84 -6.53 2.98
N ASN A 153 13.59 -5.38 2.35
CA ASN A 153 13.14 -4.17 3.03
C ASN A 153 11.64 -4.15 3.32
N ILE A 154 10.88 -5.19 2.92
CA ILE A 154 9.46 -5.33 3.22
C ILE A 154 9.26 -6.60 4.03
N THR A 155 8.49 -6.52 5.13
CA THR A 155 8.27 -7.69 5.98
C THR A 155 6.87 -7.69 6.57
N LEU A 156 6.15 -8.80 6.42
CA LEU A 156 4.91 -9.08 7.13
C LEU A 156 5.16 -9.41 8.60
N ILE A 157 4.57 -8.61 9.48
CA ILE A 157 4.70 -8.67 10.94
C ILE A 157 3.44 -9.29 11.53
N ASN A 158 3.63 -10.42 12.24
CA ASN A 158 2.54 -11.15 12.89
C ASN A 158 2.57 -11.03 14.42
N SER A 159 3.64 -10.49 15.00
CA SER A 159 3.80 -10.31 16.45
C SER A 159 4.65 -9.09 16.78
N LEU A 160 4.61 -8.63 18.05
CA LEU A 160 5.51 -7.58 18.51
C LEU A 160 6.98 -8.02 18.43
N GLY A 161 7.25 -9.32 18.66
CA GLY A 161 8.58 -9.90 18.51
C GLY A 161 9.14 -9.75 17.09
N ASP A 162 8.33 -10.02 16.07
CA ASP A 162 8.74 -9.84 14.66
C ASP A 162 9.07 -8.37 14.39
N TYR A 163 8.25 -7.45 14.88
CA TYR A 163 8.47 -6.02 14.71
C TYR A 163 9.78 -5.54 15.34
N THR A 164 10.08 -6.00 16.55
CA THR A 164 11.35 -5.64 17.23
C THR A 164 12.58 -6.22 16.52
N ARG A 165 12.46 -7.43 15.95
CA ARG A 165 13.52 -8.04 15.14
C ARG A 165 13.76 -7.23 13.86
N PHE A 166 12.69 -6.86 13.17
CA PHE A 166 12.75 -6.00 11.98
C PHE A 166 13.47 -4.68 12.27
N ILE A 167 13.11 -3.98 13.36
CA ILE A 167 13.81 -2.75 13.78
C ILE A 167 15.30 -3.02 14.05
N HIS A 168 15.63 -4.10 14.74
CA HIS A 168 17.02 -4.45 15.04
C HIS A 168 17.84 -4.66 13.77
N GLU A 169 17.27 -5.35 12.78
CA GLU A 169 17.90 -5.60 11.48
C GLU A 169 18.08 -4.28 10.70
N LEU A 170 17.09 -3.38 10.71
CA LEU A 170 17.22 -2.06 10.08
C LEU A 170 18.32 -1.20 10.70
N GLU A 171 18.34 -1.08 12.03
CA GLU A 171 19.35 -0.30 12.75
C GLU A 171 20.76 -0.88 12.60
N SER A 172 20.89 -2.19 12.32
CA SER A 172 22.17 -2.80 11.99
C SER A 172 22.73 -2.37 10.62
N LYS A 173 21.85 -1.99 9.67
CA LYS A 173 22.24 -1.50 8.34
C LYS A 173 22.65 -0.02 8.36
N SER A 174 21.88 0.84 9.04
CA SER A 174 22.13 2.28 9.14
C SER A 174 21.73 2.79 10.52
N VAL A 175 22.72 3.01 11.38
CA VAL A 175 22.49 3.34 12.80
C VAL A 175 21.89 4.74 12.92
N ASN A 176 20.72 4.83 13.56
CA ASN A 176 20.04 6.07 13.92
C ASN A 176 19.76 7.01 12.73
N SER A 177 19.56 6.49 11.53
CA SER A 177 19.19 7.30 10.35
C SER A 177 17.68 7.33 10.09
N TYR A 178 16.95 6.33 10.59
CA TYR A 178 15.54 6.13 10.27
C TYR A 178 14.61 6.99 11.12
N VAL A 179 13.56 7.46 10.46
CA VAL A 179 12.31 7.94 11.07
C VAL A 179 11.17 7.06 10.58
N SER A 180 10.08 6.97 11.34
CA SER A 180 8.99 6.07 10.98
C SER A 180 7.59 6.67 11.06
N ARG A 181 6.67 6.15 10.26
CA ARG A 181 5.26 6.58 10.22
C ARG A 181 4.34 5.38 10.10
N GLY A 182 3.44 5.24 11.06
CA GLY A 182 2.37 4.24 11.04
C GLY A 182 1.13 4.73 10.31
N GLN A 183 0.50 3.85 9.54
CA GLN A 183 -0.82 4.06 8.95
C GLN A 183 -1.69 2.83 9.17
N LYS A 184 -2.97 3.07 9.48
CA LYS A 184 -3.92 2.01 9.76
C LYS A 184 -4.23 1.09 8.58
N ASP A 185 -3.94 1.55 7.36
CA ASP A 185 -4.26 0.86 6.11
C ASP A 185 -3.10 0.99 5.12
N CYS A 186 -2.60 -0.14 4.62
CA CYS A 186 -1.53 -0.24 3.63
C CYS A 186 -1.89 0.29 2.23
N SER A 187 -3.18 0.38 1.89
CA SER A 187 -3.63 0.97 0.63
C SER A 187 -3.52 2.50 0.62
N TYR A 188 -3.49 3.15 1.79
CA TYR A 188 -3.41 4.60 1.88
C TYR A 188 -2.09 5.13 1.34
N GLU A 189 -2.18 6.23 0.60
CA GLU A 189 -1.00 6.90 0.05
C GLU A 189 -0.21 7.65 1.14
N LEU A 190 1.11 7.67 0.97
CA LEU A 190 2.05 8.43 1.80
C LEU A 190 2.10 9.89 1.33
N VAL A 191 0.97 10.59 1.40
CA VAL A 191 0.79 11.95 0.86
C VAL A 191 0.14 12.87 1.92
N PRO A 192 0.61 14.11 2.12
CA PRO A 192 -0.01 15.07 3.03
C PRO A 192 -1.48 15.37 2.71
N SER A 193 -2.19 15.91 3.69
CA SER A 193 -3.63 16.20 3.56
C SER A 193 -3.93 17.27 2.51
N ILE A 194 -3.07 18.29 2.34
CA ILE A 194 -3.32 19.35 1.36
C ILE A 194 -3.38 18.82 -0.09
N TYR A 195 -2.50 17.87 -0.42
CA TYR A 195 -2.40 17.28 -1.76
C TYR A 195 -3.54 16.30 -2.04
N ARG A 196 -4.13 15.71 -1.00
CA ARG A 196 -5.33 14.87 -1.12
C ARG A 196 -6.62 15.66 -1.36
N ILE A 197 -6.67 16.91 -0.89
CA ILE A 197 -7.87 17.75 -0.99
C ILE A 197 -7.86 18.59 -2.29
N TYR A 198 -6.68 19.01 -2.75
CA TYR A 198 -6.55 19.92 -3.89
C TYR A 198 -5.64 19.35 -4.97
N GLU A 199 -6.15 19.26 -6.19
CA GLU A 199 -5.38 18.83 -7.37
C GLU A 199 -4.44 19.92 -7.92
N LYS A 200 -4.75 21.20 -7.66
CA LYS A 200 -3.99 22.34 -8.21
C LYS A 200 -3.83 23.45 -7.17
N LYS A 201 -2.76 24.23 -7.31
CA LYS A 201 -2.45 25.41 -6.48
C LYS A 201 -2.40 25.09 -4.99
N GLN A 202 -1.89 23.91 -4.64
CA GLN A 202 -1.79 23.41 -3.28
C GLN A 202 -1.05 24.40 -2.37
N ASP A 203 0.03 25.02 -2.86
CA ASP A 203 0.77 26.06 -2.12
C ASP A 203 -0.09 27.27 -1.75
N VAL A 204 -1.00 27.67 -2.65
CA VAL A 204 -1.89 28.81 -2.40
C VAL A 204 -2.92 28.45 -1.35
N HIS A 205 -3.48 27.24 -1.42
CA HIS A 205 -4.42 26.73 -0.43
C HIS A 205 -3.74 26.54 0.94
N ALA A 206 -2.56 25.94 0.99
CA ALA A 206 -1.76 25.76 2.21
C ALA A 206 -1.48 27.10 2.89
N LYS A 207 -1.01 28.10 2.14
CA LYS A 207 -0.80 29.47 2.65
C LYS A 207 -2.10 30.10 3.16
N GLY A 208 -3.23 29.84 2.50
CA GLY A 208 -4.54 30.32 2.93
C GLY A 208 -4.98 29.74 4.28
N TYR A 209 -4.84 28.41 4.46
CA TYR A 209 -5.10 27.74 5.73
C TYR A 209 -4.21 28.27 6.84
N GLU A 210 -2.91 28.33 6.59
CA GLU A 210 -1.90 28.80 7.55
C GLU A 210 -2.13 30.26 7.95
N HIS A 211 -2.40 31.14 6.99
CA HIS A 211 -2.71 32.55 7.27
C HIS A 211 -3.94 32.69 8.16
N THR A 212 -5.02 31.94 7.85
CA THR A 212 -6.26 31.96 8.62
C THR A 212 -6.05 31.38 10.02
N PHE A 213 -5.29 30.29 10.13
CA PHE A 213 -4.94 29.68 11.41
C PHE A 213 -4.15 30.64 12.28
N ARG A 214 -3.09 31.27 11.74
CA ARG A 214 -2.26 32.25 12.44
C ARG A 214 -3.07 33.44 12.97
N GLN A 215 -4.04 33.94 12.21
CA GLN A 215 -4.91 35.03 12.68
C GLN A 215 -5.84 34.61 13.83
N LYS A 216 -6.36 33.38 13.78
CA LYS A 216 -7.36 32.90 14.75
C LYS A 216 -6.75 32.31 16.00
N ILE A 217 -5.59 31.65 15.92
CA ILE A 217 -4.97 30.97 17.06
C ILE A 217 -4.57 31.95 18.17
N ALA A 218 -4.21 33.19 17.81
CA ALA A 218 -3.90 34.26 18.77
C ALA A 218 -5.06 34.61 19.71
N HIS A 219 -6.31 34.27 19.37
CA HIS A 219 -7.45 34.41 20.28
C HIS A 219 -7.52 33.31 21.33
N TYR A 220 -7.00 32.12 21.04
CA TYR A 220 -7.06 30.95 21.91
C TYR A 220 -5.80 30.83 22.77
N GLU A 221 -4.66 31.26 22.24
CA GLU A 221 -3.37 31.12 22.89
C GLU A 221 -2.54 32.40 22.81
N LYS A 222 -1.89 32.74 23.93
CA LYS A 222 -1.00 33.91 24.01
C LYS A 222 0.40 33.56 23.54
N GLY A 223 1.12 34.54 22.97
CA GLY A 223 2.51 34.36 22.54
C GLY A 223 2.67 33.68 21.18
N THR A 224 1.59 33.43 20.45
CA THR A 224 1.63 32.85 19.09
C THR A 224 2.30 33.77 18.07
N GLU A 225 2.43 35.07 18.36
CA GLU A 225 3.10 36.05 17.48
C GLU A 225 4.61 35.83 17.39
N GLU A 226 5.21 35.26 18.44
CA GLU A 226 6.65 34.97 18.52
C GLU A 226 7.02 33.61 17.90
N ARG A 227 6.02 32.77 17.60
CA ARG A 227 6.22 31.45 16.99
C ARG A 227 6.59 31.56 15.53
N SER A 228 7.47 30.67 15.09
CA SER A 228 7.79 30.50 13.68
C SER A 228 6.59 29.95 12.91
N ILE A 229 6.66 30.08 11.58
CA ILE A 229 5.60 29.60 10.70
C ILE A 229 5.52 28.06 10.70
N GLU A 230 6.66 27.40 10.88
CA GLU A 230 6.80 25.96 10.97
C GLU A 230 6.25 25.41 12.30
N GLU A 231 6.44 26.14 13.40
CA GLU A 231 5.81 25.82 14.70
C GLU A 231 4.28 25.87 14.58
N LEU A 232 3.74 26.97 14.02
CA LEU A 232 2.29 27.12 13.81
C LEU A 232 1.74 26.07 12.84
N ARG A 233 2.51 25.67 11.83
CA ARG A 233 2.08 24.63 10.88
C ARG A 233 2.04 23.25 11.53
N ALA A 234 3.06 22.88 12.30
CA ALA A 234 3.08 21.63 13.06
C ALA A 234 1.92 21.56 14.07
N GLU A 235 1.62 22.68 14.73
CA GLU A 235 0.47 22.79 15.63
C GLU A 235 -0.87 22.68 14.89
N GLY A 236 -1.03 23.38 13.76
CA GLY A 236 -2.23 23.29 12.94
C GLY A 236 -2.48 21.87 12.44
N GLN A 237 -1.42 21.21 11.92
CA GLN A 237 -1.46 19.80 11.49
C GLN A 237 -1.94 18.88 12.61
N HIS A 238 -1.46 19.09 13.83
CA HIS A 238 -1.88 18.32 15.01
C HIS A 238 -3.41 18.39 15.25
N TYR A 239 -4.03 19.55 14.98
CA TYR A 239 -5.48 19.75 15.06
C TYR A 239 -6.23 19.44 13.75
N GLY A 240 -5.56 18.83 12.77
CA GLY A 240 -6.17 18.39 11.51
C GLY A 240 -6.27 19.47 10.43
N LEU A 241 -5.55 20.60 10.58
CA LEU A 241 -5.43 21.60 9.51
C LEU A 241 -4.77 20.94 8.29
N PRO A 242 -5.31 21.12 7.07
CA PRO A 242 -4.62 20.65 5.87
C PRO A 242 -3.27 21.34 5.69
N THR A 243 -2.17 20.56 5.67
CA THR A 243 -0.81 21.09 5.48
C THR A 243 0.00 20.25 4.50
N GLU A 244 1.17 20.76 4.15
CA GLU A 244 2.23 20.09 3.38
C GLU A 244 3.11 19.15 4.24
N TYR A 245 2.78 18.95 5.53
CA TYR A 245 3.53 18.08 6.43
C TYR A 245 2.95 16.66 6.47
N LEU A 246 3.85 15.69 6.53
CA LEU A 246 3.58 14.31 6.95
C LEU A 246 4.21 14.07 8.32
N ASP A 247 3.41 13.57 9.26
CA ASP A 247 3.87 13.25 10.61
C ASP A 247 4.72 11.97 10.60
N PHE A 248 5.94 12.07 11.12
CA PHE A 248 6.83 10.96 11.40
C PHE A 248 7.22 10.97 12.88
N THR A 249 7.86 9.91 13.34
CA THR A 249 8.41 9.80 14.69
C THR A 249 9.78 9.16 14.68
N GLU A 250 10.66 9.63 15.55
CA GLU A 250 11.93 9.00 15.85
C GLU A 250 11.77 7.73 16.73
N ALA A 251 10.58 7.49 17.28
CA ALA A 251 10.29 6.35 18.15
C ALA A 251 9.48 5.27 17.40
N HIS A 252 10.16 4.22 16.95
CA HIS A 252 9.57 3.19 16.08
C HIS A 252 8.46 2.36 16.73
N ILE A 253 8.39 2.28 18.06
CA ILE A 253 7.24 1.64 18.73
C ILE A 253 6.01 2.55 18.72
N ILE A 254 6.19 3.87 18.72
CA ILE A 254 5.09 4.83 18.64
C ILE A 254 4.45 4.77 17.24
N SER A 255 5.24 4.63 16.17
CA SER A 255 4.69 4.44 14.82
C SER A 255 3.92 3.13 14.68
N LEU A 256 4.33 2.04 15.34
CA LEU A 256 3.52 0.82 15.42
C LEU A 256 2.18 1.10 16.10
N LEU A 257 2.17 1.81 17.25
CA LEU A 257 0.94 2.18 17.94
C LEU A 257 0.00 2.97 17.02
N PHE A 258 0.52 3.96 16.27
CA PHE A 258 -0.27 4.71 15.30
C PHE A 258 -0.87 3.84 14.19
N ALA A 259 -0.16 2.78 13.79
CA ALA A 259 -0.64 1.84 12.78
C ALA A 259 -1.78 0.96 13.32
N ILE A 260 -1.74 0.57 14.60
CA ILE A 260 -2.66 -0.46 15.15
C ILE A 260 -3.66 0.06 16.20
N GLU A 261 -3.63 1.33 16.57
CA GLU A 261 -4.53 1.87 17.62
C GLU A 261 -6.02 1.73 17.31
N ASP A 262 -6.36 1.58 16.03
CA ASP A 262 -7.69 1.19 15.53
C ASP A 262 -7.69 -0.32 15.18
N TYR A 263 -7.37 -1.16 16.17
CA TYR A 263 -7.18 -2.61 16.00
C TYR A 263 -8.42 -3.35 15.47
N LYS A 264 -9.62 -2.75 15.60
CA LYS A 264 -10.87 -3.28 15.04
C LYS A 264 -10.96 -3.12 13.52
N TYR A 265 -10.11 -2.26 12.93
CA TYR A 265 -10.01 -2.10 11.49
C TYR A 265 -9.29 -3.31 10.86
N THR A 266 -10.06 -4.21 10.25
CA THR A 266 -9.55 -5.46 9.65
C THR A 266 -9.79 -5.59 8.14
N ARG A 267 -10.25 -4.51 7.48
CA ARG A 267 -10.42 -4.49 6.01
C ARG A 267 -9.08 -4.77 5.32
N ASN A 268 -8.03 -4.04 5.74
CA ASN A 268 -6.66 -4.16 5.22
C ASN A 268 -5.62 -4.30 6.35
N HIS A 269 -4.43 -4.74 5.95
CA HIS A 269 -3.21 -4.68 6.78
C HIS A 269 -2.89 -3.24 7.18
N SER A 270 -2.23 -3.07 8.31
CA SER A 270 -1.61 -1.78 8.63
C SER A 270 -0.19 -1.74 8.11
N ILE A 271 0.41 -0.57 8.08
CA ILE A 271 1.74 -0.37 7.52
C ILE A 271 2.53 0.60 8.39
N VAL A 272 3.83 0.34 8.54
CA VAL A 272 4.78 1.30 9.09
C VAL A 272 5.89 1.52 8.08
N PHE A 273 6.03 2.76 7.64
CA PHE A 273 7.14 3.21 6.80
C PHE A 273 8.32 3.57 7.69
N PHE A 274 9.52 3.18 7.26
CA PHE A 274 10.80 3.58 7.84
C PHE A 274 11.60 4.25 6.73
N VAL A 275 11.95 5.52 6.90
CA VAL A 275 12.69 6.28 5.88
C VAL A 275 14.04 6.68 6.45
N ASP A 276 15.13 6.37 5.74
CA ASP A 276 16.47 6.88 6.02
C ASP A 276 16.49 8.38 5.72
N SER A 277 16.12 9.16 6.74
CA SER A 277 15.99 10.61 6.63
C SER A 277 17.32 11.31 6.39
N THR A 278 18.43 10.72 6.83
CA THR A 278 19.78 11.23 6.58
C THR A 278 20.12 11.12 5.10
N ALA A 279 19.94 9.94 4.49
CA ALA A 279 20.17 9.73 3.07
C ALA A 279 19.22 10.59 2.23
N PHE A 280 17.97 10.72 2.65
CA PHE A 280 16.97 11.54 1.97
C PHE A 280 17.34 13.02 1.97
N ASN A 281 17.69 13.59 3.12
CA ASN A 281 18.11 15.00 3.23
C ASN A 281 19.41 15.27 2.47
N LYS A 282 20.34 14.31 2.43
CA LYS A 282 21.60 14.43 1.70
C LYS A 282 21.36 14.57 0.21
N GLU A 283 20.43 13.81 -0.33
CA GLU A 283 20.10 13.83 -1.75
C GLU A 283 19.28 15.07 -2.15
N THR A 284 18.28 15.41 -1.34
CA THR A 284 17.31 16.48 -1.67
C THR A 284 17.83 17.88 -1.42
N ILE A 285 18.57 18.08 -0.33
CA ILE A 285 19.04 19.40 0.10
C ILE A 285 20.54 19.44 0.45
N GLY A 286 21.28 18.35 0.24
CA GLY A 286 22.73 18.32 0.48
C GLY A 286 23.14 18.27 1.96
N ARG A 287 22.22 17.90 2.86
CA ARG A 287 22.43 17.90 4.32
C ARG A 287 22.52 16.47 4.88
N GLU A 288 23.54 16.19 5.67
CA GLU A 288 23.77 14.86 6.27
C GLU A 288 23.13 14.70 7.65
N GLU A 289 22.40 15.70 8.12
CA GLU A 289 21.63 15.62 9.35
C GLU A 289 20.35 14.80 9.17
N LYS A 290 20.11 13.88 10.12
CA LYS A 290 18.86 13.10 10.22
C LYS A 290 17.62 14.00 10.14
N LEU A 291 17.62 15.09 10.90
CA LEU A 291 16.52 16.06 10.96
C LEU A 291 17.10 17.47 11.00
N ILE A 292 16.61 18.35 10.12
CA ILE A 292 16.96 19.76 10.18
C ILE A 292 16.26 20.41 11.38
N ASN A 293 17.03 20.95 12.32
CA ASN A 293 16.50 21.52 13.56
C ASN A 293 16.00 22.95 13.33
N LEU A 294 14.69 23.12 13.26
CA LEU A 294 14.06 24.41 13.01
C LEU A 294 14.00 25.32 14.23
N GLN A 295 14.54 24.92 15.39
CA GLN A 295 14.78 25.84 16.48
C GLN A 295 15.82 26.90 16.10
N ASP A 296 16.81 26.53 15.28
CA ASP A 296 17.85 27.43 14.81
C ASP A 296 17.34 28.37 13.72
N ALA A 297 17.48 29.69 13.94
CA ALA A 297 17.07 30.70 12.98
C ALA A 297 17.91 30.68 11.69
N SER A 298 19.17 30.23 11.76
CA SER A 298 20.04 30.08 10.60
C SER A 298 19.54 28.99 9.66
N GLU A 299 19.12 27.84 10.21
CA GLU A 299 18.53 26.74 9.45
C GLU A 299 17.23 27.16 8.76
N ARG A 300 16.35 27.90 9.46
CA ARG A 300 15.13 28.45 8.85
C ARG A 300 15.41 29.38 7.67
N ASN A 301 16.51 30.14 7.72
CA ASN A 301 16.89 31.01 6.61
C ASN A 301 17.48 30.21 5.45
N TYR A 302 18.33 29.22 5.72
CA TYR A 302 18.89 28.33 4.71
C TYR A 302 17.79 27.60 3.92
N LEU A 303 16.79 27.07 4.61
CA LEU A 303 15.70 26.31 3.98
C LEU A 303 14.78 27.12 3.07
N LYS A 304 14.85 28.46 3.10
CA LYS A 304 14.10 29.31 2.15
C LYS A 304 14.52 29.07 0.70
N ASP A 305 15.80 28.75 0.49
CA ASP A 305 16.36 28.47 -0.84
C ASP A 305 15.95 27.07 -1.34
N TYR A 306 15.47 26.20 -0.44
CA TYR A 306 15.04 24.83 -0.71
C TYR A 306 13.53 24.68 -0.58
N ILE A 307 12.76 25.76 -0.75
CA ILE A 307 11.30 25.72 -0.56
C ILE A 307 10.60 24.76 -1.52
N SER A 308 11.19 24.52 -2.69
CA SER A 308 10.76 23.59 -3.73
C SER A 308 11.26 22.16 -3.54
N CYS A 309 11.99 21.87 -2.46
CA CYS A 309 12.50 20.55 -2.15
C CYS A 309 11.79 19.99 -0.92
N SER A 310 11.71 18.68 -0.86
CA SER A 310 11.18 17.93 0.27
C SER A 310 12.31 17.57 1.21
N TYR A 311 12.07 17.65 2.52
CA TYR A 311 13.09 17.36 3.52
C TYR A 311 12.47 17.07 4.89
N PHE A 312 13.22 16.33 5.71
CA PHE A 312 12.84 16.01 7.08
C PHE A 312 13.29 17.07 8.08
N ILE A 313 12.37 17.48 8.93
CA ILE A 313 12.57 18.54 9.92
C ILE A 313 12.18 18.09 11.32
N LYS A 314 12.76 18.78 12.30
CA LYS A 314 12.31 18.77 13.68
C LYS A 314 11.94 20.18 14.09
N VAL A 315 10.70 20.35 14.55
CA VAL A 315 10.24 21.59 15.17
C VAL A 315 10.53 21.55 16.67
N PRO A 316 10.63 22.71 17.35
CA PRO A 316 10.71 22.76 18.80
C PRO A 316 9.55 21.99 19.45
N ASN A 317 9.77 21.45 20.65
CA ASN A 317 8.72 20.79 21.44
C ASN A 317 7.74 21.83 22.00
N ILE A 318 6.91 22.41 21.12
CA ILE A 318 5.95 23.47 21.45
C ILE A 318 4.76 22.97 22.25
N ASN A 319 4.49 21.66 22.21
CA ASN A 319 3.44 21.03 23.01
C ASN A 319 3.88 19.64 23.52
N GLU A 320 3.19 19.17 24.56
CA GLU A 320 3.48 17.89 25.20
C GLU A 320 3.32 16.71 24.24
N ARG A 321 2.36 16.78 23.31
CA ARG A 321 2.12 15.71 22.34
C ARG A 321 3.32 15.50 21.41
N ILE A 322 3.89 16.55 20.83
CA ILE A 322 5.10 16.47 19.99
C ILE A 322 6.25 15.86 20.80
N HIS A 323 6.37 16.25 22.08
CA HIS A 323 7.41 15.74 22.97
C HIS A 323 7.28 14.23 23.24
N PHE A 324 6.09 13.76 23.64
CA PHE A 324 5.83 12.35 23.95
C PHE A 324 5.89 11.47 22.69
N GLN A 325 5.40 11.98 21.57
CA GLN A 325 5.42 11.26 20.29
C GLN A 325 6.80 11.19 19.64
N LYS A 326 7.78 11.94 20.15
CA LYS A 326 9.07 12.15 19.47
C LYS A 326 8.84 12.56 18.01
N GLY A 327 7.90 13.48 17.82
CA GLY A 327 7.39 13.87 16.51
C GLY A 327 8.44 14.60 15.67
N CYS A 328 8.51 14.22 14.41
CA CYS A 328 9.24 14.92 13.35
C CYS A 328 8.36 14.97 12.10
N PHE A 329 8.75 15.74 11.09
CA PHE A 329 7.90 15.95 9.92
C PHE A 329 8.70 15.82 8.64
N LEU A 330 8.09 15.22 7.63
CA LEU A 330 8.50 15.43 6.25
C LEU A 330 7.69 16.61 5.71
N ARG A 331 8.38 17.66 5.28
CA ARG A 331 7.76 18.70 4.45
C ARG A 331 7.82 18.22 3.00
N LEU A 332 6.67 17.91 2.41
CA LEU A 332 6.58 17.54 1.00
C LEU A 332 6.31 18.79 0.17
N SER A 333 7.19 19.10 -0.76
CA SER A 333 7.02 20.25 -1.65
C SER A 333 6.01 19.94 -2.76
N SER A 334 5.31 20.98 -3.24
CA SER A 334 4.38 20.84 -4.36
C SER A 334 5.13 20.51 -5.65
N HIS A 335 6.38 20.96 -5.77
CA HIS A 335 7.22 20.69 -6.92
C HIS A 335 7.61 19.22 -7.00
N ASP A 336 8.02 18.61 -5.89
CA ASP A 336 8.35 17.18 -5.88
C ASP A 336 7.08 16.34 -6.05
N TYR A 337 5.97 16.75 -5.44
CA TYR A 337 4.69 16.05 -5.61
C TYR A 337 4.14 16.11 -7.05
N MET A 338 4.20 17.27 -7.71
CA MET A 338 3.63 17.45 -9.06
C MET A 338 4.62 17.16 -10.19
N GLY A 339 5.92 17.40 -9.95
CA GLY A 339 7.00 17.28 -10.92
C GLY A 339 7.62 15.88 -10.96
N ASN A 340 7.43 15.10 -9.90
CA ASN A 340 7.76 13.68 -9.87
C ASN A 340 6.45 12.90 -9.66
N PRO A 341 5.93 12.18 -10.68
CA PRO A 341 4.82 11.24 -10.48
C PRO A 341 5.13 10.22 -9.37
N ASP A 342 6.43 10.05 -9.09
CA ASP A 342 6.99 9.14 -8.13
C ASP A 342 7.73 9.92 -7.04
N PHE A 343 7.10 10.72 -6.16
CA PHE A 343 7.73 11.04 -4.85
C PHE A 343 8.25 9.76 -4.15
N LEU A 344 7.62 8.63 -4.45
CA LEU A 344 8.02 7.29 -4.08
C LEU A 344 9.38 6.88 -4.70
N SER A 345 9.76 7.43 -5.86
CA SER A 345 11.05 7.18 -6.50
C SER A 345 12.23 7.67 -5.66
N ASP A 346 12.08 8.83 -5.01
CA ASP A 346 13.12 9.39 -4.14
C ASP A 346 13.26 8.56 -2.85
N LEU A 347 12.26 7.73 -2.53
CA LEU A 347 12.22 6.83 -1.38
C LEU A 347 12.72 5.41 -1.67
N LYS A 348 12.85 4.97 -2.94
CA LYS A 348 13.08 3.56 -3.32
C LYS A 348 14.09 2.80 -2.48
N ASP A 349 15.31 3.35 -2.42
CA ASP A 349 16.44 2.70 -1.72
C ASP A 349 16.60 3.18 -0.28
N LYS A 350 15.74 4.11 0.15
CA LYS A 350 15.79 4.76 1.46
C LYS A 350 14.63 4.34 2.36
N VAL A 351 13.74 3.47 1.88
CA VAL A 351 12.53 3.06 2.58
C VAL A 351 12.56 1.58 2.91
N ALA A 352 12.17 1.26 4.14
CA ALA A 352 11.78 -0.06 4.56
C ALA A 352 10.34 -0.04 5.10
N ILE A 353 9.65 -1.16 4.99
CA ILE A 353 8.22 -1.27 5.26
C ILE A 353 7.94 -2.48 6.15
N ALA A 354 7.34 -2.24 7.30
CA ALA A 354 6.72 -3.27 8.10
C ALA A 354 5.21 -3.31 7.80
N VAL A 355 4.72 -4.44 7.29
CA VAL A 355 3.29 -4.67 7.03
C VAL A 355 2.71 -5.39 8.23
N ILE A 356 1.80 -4.78 8.97
CA ILE A 356 1.22 -5.39 10.16
C ILE A 356 0.00 -6.22 9.77
N ASN A 357 0.06 -7.52 10.05
CA ASN A 357 -1.03 -8.42 9.74
C ASN A 357 -2.34 -7.94 10.40
N LYS A 358 -3.40 -7.86 9.60
CA LYS A 358 -4.70 -7.34 10.04
C LYS A 358 -5.33 -8.19 11.14
N ASN A 359 -4.99 -9.46 11.19
CA ASN A 359 -5.48 -10.41 12.17
C ASN A 359 -4.70 -10.34 13.50
N CYS A 360 -3.55 -9.67 13.55
CA CYS A 360 -2.66 -9.66 14.72
C CYS A 360 -2.65 -8.31 15.48
N LYS A 361 -3.33 -7.27 14.95
CA LYS A 361 -3.31 -5.91 15.51
C LYS A 361 -3.70 -5.86 16.99
N GLU A 362 -4.77 -6.57 17.35
CA GLU A 362 -5.28 -6.58 18.72
C GLU A 362 -4.27 -7.21 19.69
N ASP A 363 -3.66 -8.34 19.31
CA ASP A 363 -2.72 -9.06 20.17
C ASP A 363 -1.41 -8.27 20.34
N ILE A 364 -0.89 -7.70 19.26
CA ILE A 364 0.27 -6.79 19.33
C ILE A 364 -0.04 -5.59 20.24
N LEU A 365 -1.23 -5.02 20.15
CA LEU A 365 -1.64 -3.90 21.00
C LEU A 365 -1.74 -4.30 22.49
N LYS A 366 -2.25 -5.50 22.80
CA LYS A 366 -2.25 -6.05 24.17
C LYS A 366 -0.81 -6.19 24.70
N GLU A 367 0.11 -6.68 23.88
CA GLU A 367 1.53 -6.80 24.25
C GLU A 367 2.14 -5.42 24.55
N LEU A 368 1.89 -4.40 23.71
CA LEU A 368 2.34 -3.02 23.96
C LEU A 368 1.80 -2.48 25.30
N PHE A 369 0.51 -2.68 25.58
CA PHE A 369 -0.10 -2.27 26.84
C PHE A 369 0.54 -2.97 28.04
N SER A 370 0.89 -4.26 27.92
CA SER A 370 1.58 -5.01 28.97
C SER A 370 2.99 -4.47 29.27
N LEU A 371 3.64 -3.86 28.27
CA LEU A 371 4.92 -3.17 28.40
C LEU A 371 4.79 -1.73 28.90
N GLY A 372 3.57 -1.26 29.18
CA GLY A 372 3.30 0.11 29.62
C GLY A 372 3.22 1.13 28.48
N ILE A 373 3.17 0.68 27.22
CA ILE A 373 3.01 1.54 26.05
C ILE A 373 1.53 1.57 25.69
N ASN A 374 0.85 2.62 26.10
CA ASN A 374 -0.60 2.77 26.00
C ASN A 374 -0.99 4.14 25.43
N PHE A 375 -2.28 4.40 25.19
CA PHE A 375 -2.71 5.65 24.55
C PHE A 375 -2.37 6.89 25.39
N GLU A 376 -2.53 6.85 26.72
CA GLU A 376 -2.19 7.97 27.62
C GLU A 376 -0.68 8.28 27.65
N SER A 377 0.19 7.29 27.44
CA SER A 377 1.64 7.53 27.41
C SER A 377 2.09 8.32 26.19
N ILE A 378 1.29 8.31 25.12
CA ILE A 378 1.59 8.94 23.82
C ILE A 378 0.75 10.20 23.59
N TYR A 379 -0.48 10.22 24.10
CA TYR A 379 -1.43 11.32 23.97
C TYR A 379 -1.78 11.87 25.36
N PRO A 380 -1.28 13.06 25.73
CA PRO A 380 -1.43 13.63 27.07
C PRO A 380 -2.82 14.25 27.32
N ASP A 381 -3.89 13.63 26.81
CA ASP A 381 -5.25 14.12 26.94
C ASP A 381 -6.17 13.13 27.65
N LYS A 382 -7.27 13.66 28.21
CA LYS A 382 -8.21 12.89 29.01
C LYS A 382 -8.97 11.87 28.17
N ASP A 383 -9.18 12.15 26.89
CA ASP A 383 -9.90 11.24 25.99
C ASP A 383 -9.09 9.97 25.76
N ASN A 384 -7.77 10.09 25.61
CA ASN A 384 -6.85 8.96 25.47
C ASN A 384 -6.59 8.21 26.78
N LEU A 385 -6.61 8.88 27.93
CA LEU A 385 -6.70 8.21 29.24
C LEU A 385 -7.94 7.31 29.32
N VAL A 386 -9.11 7.85 28.98
CA VAL A 386 -10.37 7.07 28.98
C VAL A 386 -10.29 5.93 27.96
N LYS A 387 -9.72 6.16 26.76
CA LYS A 387 -9.48 5.13 25.75
C LYS A 387 -8.61 3.99 26.30
N SER A 388 -7.53 4.30 27.03
CA SER A 388 -6.66 3.31 27.68
C SER A 388 -7.42 2.49 28.72
N ILE A 389 -8.19 3.14 29.59
CA ILE A 389 -8.99 2.46 30.62
C ILE A 389 -9.98 1.51 29.95
N ARG A 390 -10.72 1.96 28.94
CA ARG A 390 -11.69 1.13 28.24
C ARG A 390 -11.05 -0.10 27.60
N PHE A 391 -9.92 0.07 26.93
CA PHE A 391 -9.19 -1.06 26.33
C PHE A 391 -8.75 -2.08 27.39
N ASN A 392 -8.21 -1.62 28.53
CA ASN A 392 -7.81 -2.51 29.62
C ASN A 392 -8.99 -3.35 30.16
N TYR A 393 -10.15 -2.74 30.39
CA TYR A 393 -11.31 -3.48 30.92
C TYR A 393 -12.00 -4.33 29.86
N GLU A 394 -12.37 -3.76 28.72
CA GLU A 394 -13.20 -4.41 27.70
C GLU A 394 -12.42 -5.51 26.94
N VAL A 395 -11.12 -5.33 26.72
CA VAL A 395 -10.32 -6.21 25.84
C VAL A 395 -9.35 -7.08 26.64
N ILE A 396 -8.55 -6.49 27.53
CA ILE A 396 -7.52 -7.25 28.26
C ILE A 396 -8.14 -8.10 29.38
N LEU A 397 -8.99 -7.51 30.22
CA LEU A 397 -9.55 -8.19 31.40
C LEU A 397 -10.80 -9.03 31.09
N GLU A 398 -11.73 -8.51 30.29
CA GLU A 398 -12.98 -9.21 29.95
C GLU A 398 -12.81 -10.17 28.77
N GLY A 399 -11.99 -9.84 27.77
CA GLY A 399 -11.67 -10.73 26.65
C GLY A 399 -10.97 -12.04 27.06
N GLY A 400 -10.32 -12.07 28.22
CA GLY A 400 -9.75 -13.28 28.82
C GLY A 400 -10.76 -14.19 29.54
N LYS A 401 -12.01 -13.75 29.74
CA LYS A 401 -13.04 -14.48 30.50
C LYS A 401 -14.13 -15.14 29.64
N LEU A 402 -14.06 -15.00 28.32
CA LEU A 402 -14.95 -15.67 27.36
C LEU A 402 -14.15 -16.68 26.53
N LYS A 403 -13.76 -17.80 27.15
CA LYS A 403 -13.44 -19.06 26.47
C LYS A 403 -13.98 -20.22 27.28
#